data_AF-A0A7V5W5H7-F1
#
_entry.id   AF-A0A7V5W5H7-F1
#
_cell.length_a   1.000
_cell.length_b   1.000
_cell.length_c   1.000
_cell.angle_alpha   90.00
_cell.angle_beta   90.00
_cell.angle_gamma   90.00
#
_symmetry.space_group_name_H-M   'P 1'
#
loop_
_entity.id
_entity.type
_entity.pdbx_description
1 polymer ?
#
loop_
_entity_poly.entity_id
_entity_poly.type
_entity_poly.pdbx_seq_one_letter_code
_entity_poly.pdbx_strand_id
1 'polypeptide(L)' 'AGNVAGVPALSIPNGFGQAGLPTALQLMGRAFSEAMLIALANAYQRETDWHRRRPPLEA' A
#
# COMPACT_ATOMS: atom_id res chain seq x y z
N ALA A 1 4.85 6.71 -14.33
CA ALA A 1 5.60 5.56 -14.86
C ALA A 1 4.71 4.33 -15.04
N GLY A 2 4.11 3.79 -13.97
CA GLY A 2 3.25 2.59 -14.04
C GLY A 2 2.12 2.65 -15.07
N ASN A 3 1.34 3.73 -15.10
CA ASN A 3 0.21 3.90 -16.04
C ASN A 3 0.63 3.83 -17.51
N VAL A 4 1.76 4.47 -17.87
CA VAL A 4 2.27 4.49 -19.25
C VAL A 4 2.84 3.12 -19.63
N ALA A 5 3.47 2.43 -18.68
CA ALA A 5 4.06 1.12 -18.89
C ALA A 5 3.05 -0.03 -18.85
N GLY A 6 1.81 0.21 -18.38
CA GLY A 6 0.77 -0.82 -18.25
C GLY A 6 1.13 -1.95 -17.28
N VAL A 7 2.02 -1.68 -16.32
CA VAL A 7 2.49 -2.68 -15.35
C VAL A 7 1.65 -2.68 -14.09
N PRO A 8 1.51 -3.82 -13.40
CA PRO A 8 0.75 -3.89 -12.17
C PRO A 8 1.42 -3.05 -11.07
N ALA A 9 0.58 -2.37 -10.29
CA ALA A 9 1.00 -1.57 -9.14
C ALA A 9 0.04 -1.77 -7.97
N LEU A 10 0.56 -1.68 -6.75
CA LEU A 10 -0.19 -1.87 -5.51
C LEU A 10 0.22 -0.80 -4.50
N SER A 11 -0.76 -0.11 -3.91
CA SER A 11 -0.55 0.85 -2.83
C SER A 11 -0.89 0.21 -1.48
N ILE A 12 0.00 0.33 -0.49
CA ILE A 12 -0.20 -0.19 0.86
C ILE A 12 0.09 0.89 1.92
N PRO A 13 -0.67 0.95 3.02
CA PRO A 13 -0.44 1.94 4.07
C PRO A 13 0.89 1.66 4.78
N ASN A 14 1.69 2.69 5.02
CA ASN A 14 3.00 2.54 5.66
C ASN A 14 3.21 3.41 6.90
N GLY A 15 2.19 4.14 7.33
CA GLY A 15 2.27 4.99 8.50
C GLY A 15 1.46 6.26 8.38
N PHE A 16 1.87 7.22 9.18
CA PHE A 16 1.33 8.58 9.19
C PHE A 16 2.49 9.56 9.11
N GLY A 17 2.39 10.51 8.19
CA GLY A 17 3.36 11.58 8.01
C GLY A 17 3.11 12.75 8.96
N GLN A 18 3.61 13.91 8.58
CA GLN A 18 3.36 15.15 9.31
C GLN A 18 1.85 15.44 9.41
N ALA A 19 1.46 16.10 10.50
CA ALA A 19 0.05 16.39 10.84
C ALA A 19 -0.84 15.14 11.00
N GLY A 20 -0.27 13.94 11.13
CA GLY A 20 -1.05 12.72 11.36
C GLY A 20 -1.82 12.24 10.13
N LEU A 21 -1.41 12.64 8.92
CA LEU A 21 -2.03 12.20 7.67
C LEU A 21 -1.48 10.84 7.23
N PRO A 22 -2.33 9.92 6.73
CA PRO A 22 -1.87 8.59 6.30
C PRO A 22 -0.93 8.68 5.10
N THR A 23 0.12 7.87 5.12
CA THR A 23 1.05 7.70 4.01
C THR A 23 0.97 6.28 3.44
N ALA A 24 1.43 6.10 2.22
CA ALA A 24 1.46 4.80 1.55
C ALA A 24 2.78 4.55 0.80
N LEU A 25 3.13 3.28 0.65
CA LEU A 25 4.16 2.82 -0.28
C LEU A 25 3.48 2.32 -1.56
N GLN A 26 4.06 2.68 -2.71
CA GLN A 26 3.65 2.13 -4.00
C GLN A 26 4.65 1.07 -4.46
N LEU A 27 4.17 -0.15 -4.60
CA LEU A 27 4.90 -1.27 -5.19
C LEU A 27 4.54 -1.36 -6.68
N MET A 28 5.54 -1.59 -7.54
CA MET A 28 5.33 -1.82 -8.97
C MET A 28 6.03 -3.12 -9.37
N GLY A 29 5.31 -3.94 -10.14
CA GLY A 29 5.78 -5.24 -10.59
C GLY A 29 6.14 -5.26 -12.07
N ARG A 30 6.59 -6.42 -12.55
CA ARG A 30 6.66 -6.70 -13.99
C ARG A 30 5.26 -7.08 -14.49
N ALA A 31 5.05 -7.11 -15.80
CA ALA A 31 3.79 -7.60 -16.36
C ALA A 31 3.45 -8.99 -15.80
N PHE A 32 2.18 -9.19 -15.41
CA PHE A 32 1.64 -10.44 -14.86
C PHE A 32 2.23 -10.90 -13.51
N SER A 33 2.83 -9.99 -12.73
CA SER A 33 3.43 -10.31 -11.42
C SER A 33 2.54 -9.92 -10.21
N GLU A 34 1.22 -9.83 -10.37
CA GLU A 34 0.27 -9.43 -9.33
C GLU A 34 0.34 -10.35 -8.11
N ALA A 35 0.45 -11.67 -8.33
CA ALA A 35 0.56 -12.64 -7.24
C ALA A 35 1.76 -12.37 -6.32
N MET A 36 2.90 -11.99 -6.91
CA MET A 36 4.10 -11.61 -6.15
C MET A 36 3.90 -10.29 -5.40
N LEU A 37 3.28 -9.29 -6.03
CA LEU A 37 2.99 -8.00 -5.37
C LEU A 37 2.05 -8.20 -4.17
N ILE A 38 1.00 -9.00 -4.33
CA ILE A 38 0.05 -9.32 -3.26
C ILE A 38 0.74 -10.10 -2.14
N ALA A 39 1.59 -11.08 -2.46
CA ALA A 39 2.35 -11.84 -1.46
C ALA A 39 3.29 -10.93 -0.64
N LEU A 40 3.98 -10.00 -1.31
CA LEU A 40 4.85 -9.01 -0.65
C LEU A 40 4.05 -8.07 0.25
N ALA A 41 2.94 -7.53 -0.25
CA ALA A 41 2.05 -6.67 0.54
C ALA A 41 1.47 -7.40 1.76
N ASN A 42 1.07 -8.66 1.61
CA ASN A 42 0.57 -9.47 2.71
C ASN A 42 1.66 -9.73 3.76
N ALA A 43 2.89 -10.02 3.34
CA ALA A 43 4.01 -10.17 4.27
C ALA A 43 4.27 -8.86 5.04
N TYR A 44 4.29 -7.72 4.35
CA TYR A 44 4.44 -6.41 4.99
C TYR A 44 3.28 -6.08 5.95
N GLN A 45 2.04 -6.38 5.57
CA GLN A 45 0.86 -6.15 6.39
C GLN A 45 0.85 -7.04 7.64
N ARG A 46 1.43 -8.24 7.61
CA ARG A 46 1.53 -9.11 8.80
C ARG A 46 2.47 -8.54 9.86
N GLU A 47 3.48 -7.78 9.44
CA GLU A 47 4.45 -7.15 10.33
C GLU A 47 4.05 -5.72 10.75
N THR A 48 2.89 -5.22 10.30
CA THR A 48 2.45 -3.84 10.56
C THR A 48 0.95 -3.71 10.80
N ASP A 49 0.55 -2.74 11.62
CA ASP A 49 -0.87 -2.54 11.98
C ASP A 49 -1.52 -1.32 11.33
N TRP A 50 -0.89 -0.71 10.32
CA TRP A 50 -1.40 0.51 9.68
C TRP A 50 -2.81 0.32 9.11
N HIS A 51 -3.08 -0.85 8.54
CA HIS A 51 -4.37 -1.24 7.98
C HIS A 51 -5.51 -1.33 9.01
N ARG A 52 -5.20 -1.38 10.31
CA ARG A 52 -6.19 -1.42 11.39
C ARG A 52 -6.61 -0.04 11.88
N ARG A 53 -5.85 1.01 11.52
CA ARG A 53 -6.14 2.38 11.94
C ARG A 53 -7.29 2.93 11.11
N ARG A 54 -8.27 3.55 11.79
CA ARG A 54 -9.41 4.19 11.14
C ARG A 54 -9.46 5.67 11.50
N PRO A 55 -9.88 6.55 10.59
CA PRO A 55 -10.16 7.93 10.95
C PRO A 55 -11.30 7.97 11.98
N PRO A 56 -11.30 8.95 12.90
CA PRO A 56 -12.47 9.19 13.74
C PRO A 56 -13.67 9.51 12.86
N LEU A 57 -14.83 8.96 13.20
CA LEU A 57 -16.09 9.40 12.62
C LEU A 57 -16.44 10.73 13.28
N GLU A 58 -16.65 11.79 12.49
CA GLU A 58 -17.25 13.01 13.02
C GLU A 58 -18.70 12.73 13.44
N ALA A 59 -19.12 13.34 14.55
CA ALA A 59 -20.47 13.19 15.10
C ALA A 59 -21.48 14.08 14.35
#